data_AF-A0A4P1QWL9-F1
#
_entry.id   AF-A0A4P1QWL9-F1
#
_cell.length_a   1.000
_cell.length_b   1.000
_cell.length_c   1.000
_cell.angle_alpha   90.00
_cell.angle_beta   90.00
_cell.angle_gamma   90.00
#
_symmetry.space_group_name_H-M   'P 1'
#
loop_
_entity.id
_entity.type
_entity.pdbx_description
1 polymer ?
#
loop_
_entity_poly.entity_id
_entity_poly.type
_entity_poly.pdbx_seq_one_letter_code
_entity_poly.pdbx_strand_id
1 'polypeptide(L)'
;MQLLRDLGIGIPTYTAILYLMIAFGVIPTVALNVSNVYKVVKARNGSMPLALAMLYPFVVLVGGVLVWDYLSPSDILGAYPHLAIIGTGLIFGYLVGRMILAHLCDEPKGLKTGMCMSLLYLPFAVANALASRLNDGSRFIIFLGRVPLVDERLVLLGYCVFSVALYLHFATTVIHEITDALGIYCFRITRKEA
;
A
#
# COMPACT_ATOMS: atom_id res chain seq x y z
N MET A 1 22.77 -16.47 -34.99
CA MET A 1 22.23 -16.43 -33.60
C MET A 1 23.31 -16.60 -32.51
N GLN A 2 24.57 -16.92 -32.85
CA GLN A 2 25.72 -16.83 -31.94
C GLN A 2 26.38 -15.43 -31.96
N LEU A 3 26.48 -14.80 -33.14
CA LEU A 3 27.23 -13.53 -33.34
C LEU A 3 26.67 -12.28 -32.60
N LEU A 4 25.41 -12.33 -32.13
CA LEU A 4 24.79 -11.23 -31.35
C LEU A 4 25.04 -11.34 -29.84
N ARG A 5 25.55 -12.49 -29.37
CA ARG A 5 25.88 -12.72 -27.96
C ARG A 5 27.30 -12.23 -27.61
N ASP A 6 28.18 -12.13 -28.61
CA ASP A 6 29.58 -11.73 -28.45
C ASP A 6 29.81 -10.21 -28.50
N LEU A 7 28.78 -9.41 -28.79
CA LEU A 7 28.90 -7.94 -28.89
C LEU A 7 28.74 -7.19 -27.55
N GLY A 8 28.81 -7.88 -26.40
CA GLY A 8 28.94 -7.23 -25.09
C GLY A 8 27.73 -6.44 -24.58
N ILE A 9 26.55 -6.56 -25.20
CA ILE A 9 25.28 -6.01 -24.69
C ILE A 9 24.40 -7.18 -24.26
N GLY A 10 24.83 -7.88 -23.22
CA GLY A 10 24.11 -9.01 -22.63
C GLY A 10 22.97 -8.56 -21.73
N ILE A 11 22.04 -7.73 -22.21
CA ILE A 11 20.84 -7.41 -21.45
C ILE A 11 19.81 -8.50 -21.74
N PRO A 12 19.35 -9.27 -20.72
CA PRO A 12 18.30 -10.25 -20.91
C PRO A 12 17.05 -9.58 -21.49
N THR A 13 16.36 -10.25 -22.41
CA THR A 13 15.21 -9.67 -23.14
C THR A 13 14.13 -9.14 -22.18
N TYR A 14 13.88 -9.82 -21.06
CA TYR A 14 12.94 -9.36 -20.04
C TYR A 14 13.36 -8.03 -19.39
N THR A 15 14.65 -7.86 -19.11
CA THR A 15 15.21 -6.62 -18.53
C THR A 15 15.06 -5.46 -19.50
N ALA A 16 15.33 -5.69 -20.80
CA ALA A 16 15.15 -4.67 -21.83
C ALA A 16 13.68 -4.25 -21.97
N ILE A 17 12.74 -5.21 -21.94
CA ILE A 17 11.29 -4.94 -21.98
C ILE A 17 10.86 -4.10 -20.77
N LEU A 18 11.33 -4.43 -19.57
CA LEU A 18 11.02 -3.67 -18.35
C LEU A 18 11.52 -2.22 -18.46
N TYR A 19 12.75 -2.00 -18.90
CA TYR A 19 13.27 -0.64 -19.08
C TYR A 19 12.47 0.16 -20.11
N LEU A 20 12.08 -0.46 -21.22
CA LEU A 20 11.25 0.19 -22.23
C LEU A 20 9.84 0.52 -21.70
N MET A 21 9.20 -0.39 -20.97
CA MET A 21 7.90 -0.13 -20.32
C MET A 21 7.99 1.01 -19.30
N ILE A 22 9.07 1.09 -18.53
CA ILE A 22 9.28 2.19 -17.59
C ILE A 22 9.44 3.51 -18.36
N ALA A 23 10.30 3.53 -19.37
CA ALA A 23 10.62 4.74 -20.14
C ALA A 23 9.43 5.31 -20.93
N PHE A 24 8.68 4.44 -21.60
CA PHE A 24 7.62 4.86 -22.53
C PHE A 24 6.20 4.65 -22.00
N GLY A 25 5.99 3.79 -21.01
CA GLY A 25 4.70 3.56 -20.38
C GLY A 25 4.55 4.35 -19.09
N VAL A 26 5.41 4.05 -18.11
CA VAL A 26 5.27 4.57 -16.74
C VAL A 26 5.57 6.08 -16.69
N ILE A 27 6.71 6.52 -17.21
CA ILE A 27 7.12 7.93 -17.11
C ILE A 27 6.09 8.86 -17.76
N PRO A 28 5.61 8.63 -19.00
CA PRO A 28 4.63 9.52 -19.61
C PRO A 28 3.29 9.51 -18.88
N THR A 29 2.83 8.34 -18.42
CA THR A 29 1.56 8.21 -17.69
C THR A 29 1.61 8.99 -16.37
N VAL A 30 2.69 8.85 -15.60
CA VAL A 30 2.87 9.60 -14.35
C VAL A 30 2.96 11.10 -14.62
N ALA A 31 3.72 11.53 -15.63
CA ALA A 31 3.87 12.95 -15.98
C ALA A 31 2.53 13.59 -16.38
N LEU A 32 1.71 12.89 -17.18
CA LEU A 32 0.39 13.36 -17.58
C LEU A 32 -0.58 13.41 -16.38
N ASN A 33 -0.56 12.41 -15.50
CA ASN A 33 -1.38 12.40 -14.30
C ASN A 33 -1.05 13.58 -13.37
N VAL A 34 0.24 13.84 -13.13
CA VAL A 34 0.68 15.00 -12.33
C VAL A 34 0.24 16.31 -12.97
N SER A 35 0.37 16.43 -14.30
CA SER A 35 -0.07 17.62 -15.04
C SER A 35 -1.58 17.84 -14.94
N ASN A 36 -2.38 16.77 -14.97
CA ASN A 36 -3.83 16.82 -14.83
C ASN A 36 -4.23 17.25 -13.42
N VAL A 37 -3.62 16.66 -12.38
CA VAL A 37 -3.85 17.07 -10.99
C VAL A 37 -3.48 18.53 -10.79
N TYR A 38 -2.34 18.98 -11.33
CA TYR A 38 -1.92 20.39 -11.26
C TYR A 38 -2.96 21.33 -11.86
N LYS A 39 -3.46 21.02 -13.07
CA LYS A 39 -4.50 21.81 -13.74
C LYS A 39 -5.79 21.89 -12.91
N VAL A 40 -6.25 20.76 -12.38
CA VAL A 40 -7.49 20.69 -11.57
C VAL A 40 -7.35 21.44 -10.25
N VAL A 41 -6.20 21.32 -9.57
CA VAL A 41 -5.93 22.04 -8.31
C VAL A 41 -5.89 23.55 -8.54
N LYS A 42 -5.22 23.99 -9.61
CA LYS A 42 -5.15 25.41 -9.99
C LYS A 42 -6.51 25.96 -10.38
N ALA A 43 -7.31 25.21 -11.13
CA ALA A 43 -8.68 25.61 -11.51
C ALA A 43 -9.62 25.74 -10.32
N ARG A 44 -9.43 24.95 -9.25
CA ARG A 44 -10.23 25.00 -8.01
C ARG A 44 -9.64 25.95 -6.95
N ASN A 45 -8.64 26.76 -7.28
CA ASN A 45 -7.92 27.65 -6.36
C ASN A 45 -7.42 26.92 -5.09
N GLY A 46 -7.13 25.62 -5.21
CA GLY A 46 -6.71 24.76 -4.11
C GLY A 46 -5.20 24.77 -3.93
N SER A 47 -4.75 24.30 -2.77
CA SER A 47 -3.32 24.14 -2.50
C SER A 47 -2.79 22.81 -3.06
N MET A 48 -1.80 22.91 -3.95
CA MET A 48 -1.03 21.77 -4.48
C MET A 48 -0.40 20.87 -3.40
N PRO A 49 0.18 21.38 -2.29
CA PRO A 49 0.72 20.52 -1.23
C PRO A 49 -0.35 19.70 -0.50
N LEU A 50 -1.60 20.18 -0.41
CA LEU A 50 -2.69 19.43 0.20
C LEU A 50 -3.12 18.25 -0.68
N ALA A 51 -3.10 18.43 -2.01
CA ALA A 51 -3.33 17.34 -2.95
C ALA A 51 -2.19 16.30 -2.89
N LEU A 52 -0.94 16.76 -2.78
CA LEU A 52 0.21 15.88 -2.65
C LEU A 52 0.24 15.14 -1.30
N ALA A 53 -0.24 15.77 -0.22
CA ALA A 53 -0.34 15.13 1.10
C ALA A 53 -1.28 13.91 1.12
N MET A 54 -2.23 13.81 0.18
CA MET A 54 -3.06 12.60 0.02
C MET A 54 -2.27 11.41 -0.53
N LEU A 55 -1.14 11.65 -1.19
CA LEU A 55 -0.26 10.58 -1.69
C LEU A 55 0.65 10.03 -0.59
N TYR A 56 0.86 10.78 0.49
CA TYR A 56 1.69 10.40 1.63
C TYR A 56 1.44 8.96 2.14
N PRO A 57 0.21 8.53 2.47
CA PRO A 57 -0.04 7.18 2.98
C PRO A 57 0.36 6.07 1.99
N PHE A 58 0.29 6.32 0.68
CA PHE A 58 0.75 5.37 -0.33
C PHE A 58 2.27 5.23 -0.34
N VAL A 59 2.98 6.36 -0.26
CA VAL A 59 4.45 6.37 -0.18
C VAL A 59 4.92 5.68 1.09
N VAL A 60 4.28 5.94 2.23
CA VAL A 60 4.63 5.28 3.49
C VAL A 60 4.32 3.78 3.45
N LEU A 61 3.23 3.35 2.82
CA LEU A 61 2.93 1.93 2.65
C LEU A 61 4.02 1.22 1.85
N VAL A 62 4.33 1.73 0.65
CA VAL A 62 5.33 1.12 -0.24
C VAL A 62 6.72 1.17 0.40
N GLY A 63 7.11 2.34 0.93
CA GLY A 63 8.39 2.50 1.62
C GLY A 63 8.51 1.61 2.85
N GLY A 64 7.46 1.50 3.66
CA GLY A 64 7.43 0.67 4.86
C GLY A 64 7.59 -0.81 4.54
N VAL A 65 6.95 -1.31 3.48
CA VAL A 65 7.10 -2.70 3.03
C VAL A 65 8.50 -2.96 2.50
N LEU A 66 9.06 -2.04 1.69
CA LEU A 66 10.42 -2.18 1.16
C LEU A 66 11.47 -2.13 2.27
N VAL A 67 11.30 -1.25 3.26
CA VAL A 67 12.16 -1.19 4.45
C VAL A 67 12.04 -2.48 5.26
N TRP A 68 10.83 -3.00 5.45
CA TRP A 68 10.62 -4.26 6.15
C TRP A 68 11.32 -5.42 5.42
N ASP A 69 11.17 -5.51 4.12
CA ASP A 69 11.81 -6.54 3.30
C ASP A 69 13.34 -6.45 3.34
N TYR A 70 13.89 -5.25 3.16
CA TYR A 70 15.33 -5.01 3.25
C TYR A 70 15.90 -5.40 4.63
N LEU A 71 15.16 -5.09 5.70
CA LEU A 71 15.55 -5.44 7.06
C LEU A 71 15.28 -6.91 7.40
N SER A 72 14.43 -7.62 6.66
CA SER A 72 14.06 -8.99 6.98
C SER A 72 15.23 -9.96 6.74
N PRO A 73 15.65 -10.76 7.74
CA PRO A 73 16.63 -11.84 7.52
C PRO A 73 16.14 -12.98 6.62
N SER A 74 14.83 -13.25 6.54
CA SER A 74 14.30 -14.36 5.73
C SER A 74 13.92 -14.00 4.29
N ASP A 75 14.15 -12.75 3.86
CA ASP A 75 13.77 -12.25 2.53
C ASP A 75 12.29 -12.56 2.21
N ILE A 76 11.39 -11.77 2.80
CA ILE A 76 9.94 -12.04 2.78
C ILE A 76 9.39 -12.02 1.35
N LEU A 77 9.84 -11.08 0.51
CA LEU A 77 9.45 -11.01 -0.89
C LEU A 77 10.06 -12.13 -1.73
N GLY A 78 11.24 -12.65 -1.39
CA GLY A 78 11.82 -13.83 -2.04
C GLY A 78 11.13 -15.14 -1.64
N ALA A 79 10.83 -15.32 -0.35
CA ALA A 79 10.33 -16.58 0.20
C ALA A 79 8.80 -16.73 0.09
N TYR A 80 8.04 -15.65 0.29
CA TYR A 80 6.56 -15.66 0.28
C TYR A 80 5.97 -14.49 -0.51
N PRO A 81 6.32 -14.34 -1.80
CA PRO A 81 5.90 -13.19 -2.61
C PRO A 81 4.38 -13.04 -2.69
N HIS A 82 3.64 -14.15 -2.79
CA HIS A 82 2.19 -14.12 -2.92
C HIS A 82 1.50 -13.51 -1.70
N LEU A 83 1.90 -13.88 -0.48
CA LEU A 83 1.30 -13.35 0.74
C LEU A 83 1.63 -11.86 0.91
N ALA A 84 2.87 -11.46 0.64
CA ALA A 84 3.28 -10.07 0.71
C ALA A 84 2.52 -9.20 -0.31
N ILE A 85 2.39 -9.65 -1.56
CA ILE A 85 1.68 -8.93 -2.62
C ILE A 85 0.18 -8.84 -2.32
N ILE A 86 -0.46 -9.91 -1.84
CA ILE A 86 -1.88 -9.87 -1.47
C ILE A 86 -2.12 -8.93 -0.29
N GLY A 87 -1.30 -9.02 0.76
CA GLY A 87 -1.43 -8.17 1.95
C GLY A 87 -1.30 -6.69 1.62
N THR A 88 -0.26 -6.34 0.87
CA THR A 88 -0.01 -4.96 0.41
C THR A 88 -1.06 -4.48 -0.57
N GLY A 89 -1.49 -5.33 -1.50
CA GLY A 89 -2.53 -5.03 -2.48
C GLY A 89 -3.88 -4.71 -1.83
N LEU A 90 -4.27 -5.45 -0.80
CA LEU A 90 -5.51 -5.18 -0.05
C LEU A 90 -5.46 -3.84 0.69
N ILE A 91 -4.34 -3.52 1.33
CA ILE A 91 -4.15 -2.22 2.00
C ILE A 91 -4.09 -1.07 0.97
N PHE A 92 -3.43 -1.28 -0.17
CA PHE A 92 -3.43 -0.32 -1.26
C PHE A 92 -4.85 -0.07 -1.79
N GLY A 93 -5.63 -1.13 -1.99
CA GLY A 93 -7.04 -1.05 -2.38
C GLY A 93 -7.89 -0.30 -1.36
N TYR A 94 -7.66 -0.50 -0.06
CA TYR A 94 -8.31 0.28 1.00
C TYR A 94 -7.99 1.78 0.88
N LEU A 95 -6.71 2.15 0.69
CA LEU A 95 -6.30 3.55 0.56
C LEU A 95 -6.92 4.22 -0.67
N VAL A 96 -6.89 3.55 -1.83
CA VAL A 96 -7.54 4.05 -3.05
C VAL A 96 -9.04 4.19 -2.85
N GLY A 97 -9.68 3.19 -2.24
CA GLY A 97 -11.11 3.18 -1.96
C GLY A 97 -11.54 4.36 -1.07
N ARG A 98 -10.84 4.61 0.04
CA ARG A 98 -11.11 5.77 0.91
C ARG A 98 -10.84 7.09 0.19
N MET A 99 -9.86 7.15 -0.70
CA MET A 99 -9.60 8.34 -1.52
C MET A 99 -10.75 8.62 -2.48
N ILE A 100 -11.26 7.61 -3.19
CA ILE A 100 -12.42 7.76 -4.10
C ILE A 100 -13.66 8.19 -3.31
N LEU A 101 -13.93 7.53 -2.18
CA LEU A 101 -15.09 7.83 -1.35
C LEU A 101 -15.09 9.25 -0.82
N ALA A 102 -13.92 9.75 -0.38
CA ALA A 102 -13.78 11.14 0.05
C ALA A 102 -14.06 12.16 -1.07
N HIS A 103 -13.84 11.79 -2.34
CA HIS A 103 -14.20 12.65 -3.48
C HIS A 103 -15.68 12.52 -3.88
N LEU A 104 -16.33 11.37 -3.61
CA LEU A 104 -17.74 11.14 -3.94
C LEU A 104 -18.70 11.71 -2.89
N CYS A 105 -18.37 11.57 -1.61
CA CYS A 105 -19.21 11.99 -0.49
C CYS A 105 -18.91 13.42 0.00
N ASP A 106 -18.03 14.17 -0.68
CA ASP A 106 -17.54 15.50 -0.25
C ASP A 106 -17.04 15.55 1.21
N GLU A 107 -16.58 14.41 1.74
CA GLU A 107 -16.04 14.23 3.08
C GLU A 107 -14.73 15.04 3.22
N PRO A 108 -14.44 15.69 4.38
CA PRO A 108 -13.22 16.49 4.54
C PRO A 108 -11.95 15.66 4.31
N LYS A 109 -11.37 15.82 3.11
CA LYS A 109 -10.03 15.40 2.63
C LYS A 109 -9.24 14.50 3.59
N GLY A 110 -9.74 13.29 3.83
CA GLY A 110 -9.01 12.03 3.99
C GLY A 110 -8.00 11.82 5.15
N LEU A 111 -7.18 12.83 5.48
CA LEU A 111 -6.13 12.73 6.51
C LEU A 111 -6.74 12.67 7.92
N LYS A 112 -8.00 13.12 8.08
CA LYS A 112 -8.77 13.04 9.33
C LYS A 112 -9.59 11.74 9.48
N THR A 113 -9.76 10.94 8.42
CA THR A 113 -10.74 9.83 8.36
C THR A 113 -10.12 8.42 8.29
N GLY A 114 -9.12 8.15 9.14
CA GLY A 114 -8.68 6.77 9.40
C GLY A 114 -7.82 6.13 8.31
N MET A 115 -7.31 6.89 7.33
CA MET A 115 -6.36 6.36 6.34
C MET A 115 -5.06 5.85 6.98
N CYS A 116 -4.65 6.37 8.14
CA CYS A 116 -3.46 5.86 8.84
C CYS A 116 -3.68 4.52 9.55
N MET A 117 -4.94 4.08 9.74
CA MET A 117 -5.22 2.80 10.39
C MET A 117 -4.59 1.64 9.62
N SER A 118 -4.55 1.71 8.30
CA SER A 118 -3.92 0.70 7.47
C SER A 118 -2.39 0.64 7.61
N LEU A 119 -1.78 1.70 8.12
CA LEU A 119 -0.33 1.81 8.33
C LEU A 119 0.11 1.30 9.70
N LEU A 120 -0.82 1.10 10.66
CA LEU A 120 -0.48 0.75 12.04
C LEU A 120 0.29 -0.57 12.18
N TYR A 121 0.10 -1.52 11.27
CA TYR A 121 0.80 -2.79 11.31
C TYR A 121 2.28 -2.67 10.86
N LEU A 122 2.60 -1.68 10.01
CA LEU A 122 3.95 -1.55 9.44
C LEU A 122 5.03 -1.19 10.50
N PRO A 123 4.83 -0.24 11.43
CA PRO A 123 5.80 0.04 12.48
C PRO A 123 6.12 -1.20 13.33
N PHE A 124 5.11 -2.03 13.63
CA PHE A 124 5.31 -3.28 14.36
C PHE A 124 6.16 -4.28 13.56
N ALA A 125 5.84 -4.47 12.28
CA ALA A 125 6.57 -5.36 11.39
C ALA A 125 8.03 -4.91 11.20
N VAL A 126 8.27 -3.62 10.99
CA VAL A 126 9.61 -3.02 10.86
C VAL A 126 10.38 -3.11 12.18
N ALA A 127 9.74 -2.85 13.33
CA ALA A 127 10.38 -2.99 14.63
C ALA A 127 10.79 -4.45 14.92
N ASN A 128 9.96 -5.43 14.55
CA ASN A 128 10.28 -6.85 14.69
C ASN A 128 11.47 -7.27 13.83
N ALA A 129 11.53 -6.83 12.57
CA ALA A 129 12.65 -7.09 11.68
C ALA A 129 13.94 -6.35 12.10
N LEU A 130 13.81 -5.13 12.62
CA LEU A 130 14.96 -4.39 13.16
C LEU A 130 15.51 -5.07 14.42
N ALA A 131 14.64 -5.57 15.30
CA ALA A 131 15.04 -6.31 16.50
C ALA A 131 15.80 -7.60 16.15
N SER A 132 15.39 -8.35 15.12
CA SER A 132 16.11 -9.54 14.68
C SER A 132 17.50 -9.22 14.11
N ARG A 133 17.63 -8.18 13.28
CA ARG A 133 18.93 -7.74 12.73
C ARG A 133 19.91 -7.24 13.78
N LEU A 134 19.42 -6.50 14.78
CA LEU A 134 20.26 -6.05 15.90
C LEU A 134 20.74 -7.24 16.75
N ASN A 135 19.92 -8.29 16.87
CA ASN A 135 20.27 -9.51 17.60
C ASN A 135 21.35 -10.35 16.89
N ASP A 136 21.41 -10.34 15.55
CA ASP A 136 22.47 -11.03 14.79
C ASP A 136 23.81 -10.25 14.78
N GLY A 137 23.76 -8.92 14.91
CA GLY A 137 24.96 -8.05 14.89
C GLY A 137 25.60 -7.77 16.25
N SER A 138 24.89 -7.95 17.36
CA SER A 138 25.33 -7.54 18.70
C SER A 138 25.46 -8.72 19.69
N ARG A 139 26.70 -9.17 19.88
CA ARG A 139 27.20 -9.87 21.08
C ARG A 139 27.31 -8.92 22.30
N PHE A 140 26.82 -7.68 22.25
CA PHE A 140 27.25 -6.64 23.20
C PHE A 140 26.16 -5.91 24.00
N ILE A 141 24.87 -5.98 23.66
CA ILE A 141 23.82 -5.36 24.50
C ILE A 141 22.94 -6.44 25.13
N ILE A 142 23.47 -7.01 26.21
CA ILE A 142 22.76 -7.84 27.17
C ILE A 142 22.12 -6.86 28.16
N PHE A 143 20.81 -6.57 28.11
CA PHE A 143 20.00 -6.29 29.32
C PHE A 143 18.48 -6.09 29.10
N LEU A 144 17.93 -6.02 27.88
CA LEU A 144 16.47 -5.84 27.67
C LEU A 144 15.87 -6.73 26.57
N GLY A 145 15.88 -8.06 26.78
CA GLY A 145 14.99 -8.97 26.06
C GLY A 145 15.67 -9.74 24.94
N ARG A 146 16.04 -10.98 25.25
CA ARG A 146 16.44 -12.02 24.28
C ARG A 146 15.24 -12.36 23.37
N VAL A 147 15.56 -12.84 22.17
CA VAL A 147 14.72 -13.60 21.21
C VAL A 147 13.96 -12.72 20.19
N PRO A 148 13.96 -13.04 18.88
CA PRO A 148 13.01 -12.44 17.93
C PRO A 148 11.59 -12.59 18.48
N LEU A 149 10.88 -11.48 18.67
CA LEU A 149 9.60 -11.46 19.39
C LEU A 149 8.54 -12.37 18.75
N VAL A 150 8.53 -12.46 17.42
CA VAL A 150 7.61 -13.29 16.63
C VAL A 150 8.31 -13.79 15.36
N ASP A 151 8.09 -15.05 14.98
CA ASP A 151 8.54 -15.63 13.70
C ASP A 151 8.05 -14.78 12.52
N GLU A 152 8.91 -14.51 11.53
CA GLU A 152 8.59 -13.60 10.43
C GLU A 152 7.39 -14.08 9.60
N ARG A 153 7.19 -15.39 9.52
CA ARG A 153 6.01 -16.00 8.89
C ARG A 153 4.72 -15.65 9.61
N LEU A 154 4.73 -15.62 10.94
CA LEU A 154 3.58 -15.24 11.74
C LEU A 154 3.30 -13.74 11.62
N VAL A 155 4.34 -12.91 11.52
CA VAL A 155 4.18 -11.47 11.25
C VAL A 155 3.59 -11.24 9.86
N LEU A 156 4.04 -11.97 8.84
CA LEU A 156 3.46 -11.90 7.49
C LEU A 156 2.02 -12.38 7.45
N LEU A 157 1.71 -13.50 8.13
CA LEU A 157 0.35 -14.00 8.23
C LEU A 157 -0.55 -13.00 8.97
N GLY A 158 -0.07 -12.44 10.08
CA GLY A 158 -0.77 -11.40 10.82
C GLY A 158 -1.02 -10.15 9.97
N TYR A 159 -0.04 -9.73 9.17
CA TYR A 159 -0.21 -8.63 8.21
C TYR A 159 -1.30 -8.92 7.18
N CYS A 160 -1.33 -10.14 6.64
CA CYS A 160 -2.35 -10.55 5.67
C CYS A 160 -3.74 -10.66 6.30
N VAL A 161 -3.86 -11.21 7.51
CA VAL A 161 -5.15 -11.27 8.22
C VAL A 161 -5.65 -9.87 8.55
N PHE A 162 -4.75 -8.99 9.01
CA PHE A 162 -5.04 -7.59 9.28
C PHE A 162 -5.54 -6.87 8.02
N SER A 163 -4.86 -7.03 6.89
CA SER A 163 -5.26 -6.38 5.63
C SER A 163 -6.62 -6.86 5.12
N VAL A 164 -6.91 -8.17 5.22
CA VAL A 164 -8.22 -8.74 4.87
C VAL A 164 -9.31 -8.17 5.78
N ALA A 165 -9.10 -8.17 7.10
CA ALA A 165 -10.09 -7.65 8.05
C ALA A 165 -10.37 -6.17 7.81
N LEU A 166 -9.33 -5.37 7.59
CA LEU A 166 -9.42 -3.95 7.28
C LEU A 166 -10.21 -3.71 5.98
N TYR A 167 -9.90 -4.48 4.93
CA TYR A 167 -10.57 -4.35 3.63
C TYR A 167 -12.05 -4.79 3.70
N LEU A 168 -12.37 -5.88 4.41
CA LEU A 168 -13.75 -6.31 4.61
C LEU A 168 -14.57 -5.29 5.40
N HIS A 169 -14.00 -4.75 6.48
CA HIS A 169 -14.64 -3.69 7.24
C HIS A 169 -14.92 -2.47 6.35
N PHE A 170 -13.94 -2.07 5.55
CA PHE A 170 -14.11 -0.99 4.58
C PHE A 170 -15.21 -1.29 3.56
N ALA A 171 -15.26 -2.50 2.99
CA ALA A 171 -16.28 -2.89 2.02
C ALA A 171 -17.70 -2.75 2.59
N THR A 172 -17.91 -3.12 3.85
CA THR A 172 -19.22 -2.94 4.52
C THR A 172 -19.53 -1.47 4.79
N THR A 173 -18.54 -0.70 5.26
CA THR A 173 -18.73 0.71 5.62
C THR A 173 -18.99 1.60 4.40
N VAL A 174 -18.31 1.34 3.28
CA VAL A 174 -18.49 2.07 2.01
C VAL A 174 -19.94 2.01 1.54
N ILE A 175 -20.56 0.84 1.64
CA ILE A 175 -21.96 0.68 1.22
C ILE A 175 -22.82 1.63 2.03
N HIS A 176 -22.67 1.65 3.36
CA HIS A 176 -23.43 2.56 4.21
C HIS A 176 -23.12 4.05 3.93
N GLU A 177 -21.85 4.43 3.82
CA GLU A 177 -21.43 5.82 3.55
C GLU A 177 -21.99 6.33 2.20
N ILE A 178 -21.92 5.52 1.14
CA ILE A 178 -22.48 5.88 -0.18
C ILE A 178 -24.01 5.94 -0.13
N THR A 179 -24.64 4.95 0.50
CA THR A 179 -26.10 4.84 0.62
C THR A 179 -26.68 6.06 1.34
N ASP A 180 -26.03 6.49 2.42
CA ASP A 180 -26.42 7.68 3.20
C ASP A 180 -26.18 8.98 2.40
N ALA A 181 -25.00 9.13 1.78
CA ALA A 181 -24.66 10.32 1.00
C ALA A 181 -25.54 10.53 -0.23
N LEU A 182 -25.94 9.45 -0.93
CA LEU A 182 -26.84 9.53 -2.08
C LEU A 182 -28.33 9.50 -1.69
N GLY A 183 -28.67 9.31 -0.41
CA GLY A 183 -30.05 9.19 0.06
C GLY A 183 -30.80 8.00 -0.53
N ILE A 184 -30.09 6.96 -0.99
CA ILE A 184 -30.70 5.75 -1.56
C ILE A 184 -31.08 4.86 -0.39
N TYR A 185 -32.35 4.59 -0.16
CA TYR A 185 -32.72 3.53 0.79
C TYR A 185 -32.49 2.18 0.11
N CYS A 186 -31.37 1.51 0.40
CA CYS A 186 -31.13 0.13 -0.05
C CYS A 186 -32.32 -0.76 0.40
N PHE A 187 -33.14 -1.18 -0.57
CA PHE A 187 -34.40 -1.93 -0.44
C PHE A 187 -34.70 -2.45 0.98
N ARG A 188 -35.35 -1.62 1.79
CA ARG A 188 -36.05 -2.11 2.99
C ARG A 188 -37.28 -2.83 2.46
N ILE A 189 -37.27 -4.18 2.48
CA ILE A 189 -38.46 -4.98 2.18
C ILE A 189 -39.55 -4.55 3.16
N THR A 190 -40.48 -3.71 2.72
CA THR A 190 -41.70 -3.41 3.45
C THR A 190 -42.51 -4.70 3.47
N ARG A 191 -42.66 -5.30 4.66
CA ARG A 191 -43.56 -6.44 4.84
C ARG A 191 -44.96 -5.96 4.46
N LYS A 192 -45.58 -6.64 3.49
CA LYS A 192 -46.97 -6.38 3.13
C LYS A 192 -47.83 -6.82 4.32
N GLU A 193 -48.49 -5.85 4.97
CA GLU A 193 -49.53 -6.14 5.97
C GLU A 193 -50.59 -7.02 5.26
N ALA A 194 -50.83 -8.21 5.83
CA ALA A 194 -51.75 -9.22 5.32
C ALA A 194 -53.11 -9.08 5.99
#